data_AF-A0A494XJ16-F1
#
_entry.id   AF-A0A494XJ16-F1
#
_cell.length_a   1.000
_cell.length_b   1.000
_cell.length_c   1.000
_cell.angle_alpha   90.00
_cell.angle_beta   90.00
_cell.angle_gamma   90.00
#
_symmetry.space_group_name_H-M   'P 1'
#
loop_
_entity.id
_entity.type
_entity.pdbx_description
1 polymer ?
#
loop_
_entity_poly.entity_id
_entity_poly.type
_entity_poly.pdbx_seq_one_letter_code
_entity_poly.pdbx_strand_id
1 'polypeptide(L)'
;MTKNHSTERITIDGFEPVSVGDIESIADITHEQAEAMSAIFRCISRLTDDREIKKLCEHGALQADLQADDIDVIRERAMKAGLNARGVRHG
;
A
#
# COMPACT_ATOMS: atom_id res chain seq x y z
N MET A 1 38.64 18.37 5.86
CA MET A 1 37.98 17.38 6.73
C MET A 1 36.49 17.38 6.42
N THR A 2 36.06 16.52 5.50
CA THR A 2 34.64 16.30 5.19
C THR A 2 34.08 15.31 6.20
N LYS A 3 33.09 15.74 6.99
CA LYS A 3 32.35 14.85 7.89
C LYS A 3 31.52 13.91 7.01
N ASN A 4 31.92 12.64 6.92
CA ASN A 4 31.06 11.59 6.39
C ASN A 4 29.88 11.44 7.33
N HIS A 5 28.72 11.99 6.94
CA HIS A 5 27.46 11.65 7.58
C HIS A 5 27.07 10.23 7.15
N SER A 6 27.70 9.23 7.77
CA SER A 6 27.23 7.85 7.69
C SER A 6 25.87 7.80 8.37
N THR A 7 24.80 7.74 7.57
CA THR A 7 23.47 7.47 8.08
C THR A 7 23.40 5.95 8.30
N GLU A 8 23.83 5.49 9.48
CA GLU A 8 23.61 4.11 9.86
C GLU A 8 22.11 3.83 9.85
N ARG A 9 21.68 2.87 9.01
CA ARG A 9 20.31 2.36 9.04
C ARG A 9 20.14 1.56 10.33
N ILE A 10 19.47 2.16 11.31
CA ILE A 10 19.14 1.48 12.56
C ILE A 10 17.99 0.51 12.24
N THR A 11 18.21 -0.79 12.43
CA THR A 11 17.15 -1.80 12.40
C THR A 11 16.62 -2.04 13.82
N ILE A 12 15.31 -2.27 13.94
CA ILE A 12 14.64 -2.65 15.20
C ILE A 12 14.04 -4.02 14.97
N ASP A 13 14.42 -5.00 15.80
CA ASP A 13 13.98 -6.41 15.66
C ASP A 13 14.22 -7.01 14.25
N GLY A 14 15.25 -6.53 13.55
CA GLY A 14 15.58 -6.98 12.18
C GLY A 14 14.79 -6.27 11.07
N PHE A 15 13.93 -5.30 11.40
CA PHE A 15 13.16 -4.51 10.44
C PHE A 15 13.67 -3.08 10.36
N GLU A 16 13.61 -2.48 9.17
CA GLU A 16 13.81 -1.04 9.04
C GLU A 16 12.60 -0.31 9.65
N PRO A 17 12.83 0.72 10.48
CA PRO A 17 11.75 1.51 11.06
C PRO A 17 10.94 2.16 9.94
N VAL A 18 9.64 1.89 9.93
CA VAL A 18 8.67 2.54 9.03
C VAL A 18 8.07 3.73 9.77
N SER A 19 8.15 4.92 9.17
CA SER A 19 7.52 6.10 9.75
C SER A 19 6.02 6.14 9.46
N VAL A 20 5.27 6.90 10.27
CA VAL A 20 3.85 7.17 9.99
C VAL A 20 3.67 7.76 8.59
N GLY A 21 4.56 8.67 8.18
CA GLY A 21 4.53 9.25 6.84
C GLY A 21 4.81 8.23 5.74
N ASP A 22 5.65 7.23 5.98
CA ASP A 22 5.86 6.13 5.03
C ASP A 22 4.61 5.27 4.90
N ILE A 23 3.93 4.97 6.01
CA ILE A 23 2.67 4.22 5.99
C ILE A 23 1.60 5.01 5.22
N GLU A 24 1.41 6.29 5.51
CA GLU A 24 0.43 7.13 4.83
C GLU A 24 0.73 7.24 3.33
N SER A 25 1.96 7.56 2.96
CA SER A 25 2.37 7.71 1.56
C SER A 25 2.19 6.41 0.77
N ILE A 26 2.64 5.28 1.31
CA ILE A 26 2.51 3.99 0.63
C ILE A 26 1.06 3.53 0.56
N ALA A 27 0.27 3.77 1.61
CA ALA A 27 -1.16 3.47 1.58
C ALA A 27 -1.87 4.28 0.49
N ASP A 28 -1.64 5.59 0.42
CA ASP A 28 -2.27 6.46 -0.59
C ASP A 28 -1.87 6.02 -2.02
N ILE A 29 -0.58 5.77 -2.26
CA ILE A 29 -0.09 5.28 -3.57
C ILE A 29 -0.74 3.95 -3.94
N THR A 30 -0.82 3.01 -2.99
CA THR A 30 -1.33 1.67 -3.27
C THR A 30 -2.85 1.70 -3.48
N HIS A 31 -3.57 2.57 -2.76
CA HIS A 31 -4.99 2.82 -2.96
C HIS A 31 -5.26 3.33 -4.38
N GLU A 32 -4.55 4.39 -4.81
CA GLU A 32 -4.69 4.95 -6.16
C GLU A 32 -4.38 3.92 -7.25
N GLN A 33 -3.36 3.06 -7.04
CA GLN A 33 -3.04 1.97 -7.95
C GLN A 33 -4.15 0.93 -8.05
N ALA A 34 -4.78 0.58 -6.93
CA ALA A 34 -5.89 -0.36 -6.88
C ALA A 34 -7.12 0.20 -7.63
N GLU A 35 -7.48 1.47 -7.39
CA GLU A 35 -8.55 2.14 -8.13
C GLU A 35 -8.28 2.19 -9.65
N ALA A 36 -7.06 2.56 -10.04
CA ALA A 36 -6.66 2.62 -11.44
C ALA A 36 -6.74 1.23 -12.11
N MET A 37 -6.29 0.19 -11.42
CA MET A 37 -6.37 -1.19 -11.90
C MET A 37 -7.83 -1.63 -12.09
N SER A 38 -8.70 -1.32 -11.13
CA SER A 38 -10.13 -1.59 -11.24
C SER A 38 -10.76 -0.90 -12.46
N ALA A 39 -10.42 0.37 -12.68
CA ALA A 39 -10.88 1.13 -13.85
C ALA A 39 -10.40 0.51 -15.19
N ILE A 40 -9.15 0.08 -15.26
CA ILE A 40 -8.58 -0.57 -16.44
C ILE A 40 -9.32 -1.87 -16.75
N PHE A 41 -9.54 -2.74 -15.75
CA PHE A 41 -10.26 -3.99 -15.96
C PHE A 41 -11.70 -3.76 -16.44
N ARG A 42 -12.42 -2.80 -15.85
CA ARG A 42 -13.76 -2.44 -16.30
C ARG A 42 -13.77 -1.90 -17.73
N CYS A 43 -12.73 -1.16 -18.14
CA CYS A 43 -12.57 -0.67 -19.50
C CYS A 43 -12.36 -1.83 -20.48
N ILE A 44 -11.44 -2.74 -20.18
CA ILE A 44 -11.17 -3.93 -21.03
C ILE A 44 -12.43 -4.79 -21.17
N SER A 45 -13.14 -5.05 -20.07
CA SER A 45 -14.40 -5.83 -20.09
C SER A 45 -15.46 -5.22 -21.01
N ARG A 46 -15.54 -3.88 -21.07
CA ARG A 46 -16.45 -3.16 -21.97
C ARG A 46 -16.04 -3.20 -23.44
N LEU A 47 -14.74 -3.25 -23.72
CA LEU A 47 -14.20 -3.16 -25.09
C LEU A 47 -14.03 -4.52 -25.77
N THR A 48 -13.97 -5.61 -25.02
CA THR A 48 -13.84 -6.97 -25.56
C THR A 48 -15.19 -7.61 -25.80
N ASP A 49 -15.27 -8.53 -26.77
CA ASP A 49 -16.39 -9.46 -26.94
C ASP A 49 -16.07 -10.87 -26.39
N ASP A 50 -14.82 -11.11 -26.02
CA ASP A 50 -14.39 -12.39 -25.46
C ASP A 50 -14.96 -12.60 -24.05
N ARG A 51 -15.72 -13.68 -23.89
CA ARG A 51 -16.41 -13.99 -22.64
C ARG A 51 -15.46 -14.35 -21.49
N GLU A 52 -14.33 -14.99 -21.79
CA GLU A 52 -13.35 -15.36 -20.77
C GLU A 52 -12.62 -14.11 -20.27
N ILE A 53 -12.21 -13.23 -21.18
CA ILE A 53 -11.59 -11.95 -20.82
C ILE A 53 -12.55 -11.10 -19.98
N LYS A 54 -13.84 -11.03 -20.33
CA LYS A 54 -14.85 -10.32 -19.50
C LYS A 54 -14.89 -10.83 -18.07
N LYS A 55 -14.99 -12.14 -17.88
CA LYS A 55 -15.04 -12.74 -16.53
C LYS A 55 -13.78 -12.47 -15.72
N LEU A 56 -12.61 -12.59 -16.36
CA LEU A 56 -11.33 -12.30 -15.71
C LEU A 56 -11.23 -10.82 -15.30
N CYS A 57 -11.69 -9.91 -16.16
CA CYS A 57 -11.71 -8.48 -15.86
C CYS A 57 -12.74 -8.12 -14.76
N GLU A 58 -13.93 -8.71 -14.77
CA GLU A 58 -14.94 -8.51 -13.71
C GLU A 58 -14.41 -8.98 -12.35
N HIS A 59 -13.79 -10.16 -12.32
CA HIS A 59 -13.15 -10.69 -11.12
C HIS A 59 -11.97 -9.82 -10.67
N GLY A 60 -11.09 -9.42 -11.58
CA GLY A 60 -9.94 -8.57 -11.28
C GLY A 60 -10.35 -7.18 -10.77
N ALA A 61 -11.40 -6.59 -11.33
CA ALA A 61 -11.94 -5.31 -10.84
C ALA A 61 -12.44 -5.43 -9.40
N LEU A 62 -13.17 -6.49 -9.07
CA LEU A 62 -13.63 -6.74 -7.71
C LEU A 62 -12.46 -6.92 -6.73
N GLN A 63 -11.42 -7.67 -7.12
CA GLN A 63 -10.23 -7.84 -6.28
C GLN A 63 -9.51 -6.51 -6.04
N ALA A 64 -9.42 -5.66 -7.06
CA ALA A 64 -8.81 -4.35 -6.95
C ALA A 64 -9.62 -3.42 -6.02
N ASP A 65 -10.95 -3.42 -6.12
CA ASP A 65 -11.80 -2.66 -5.20
C ASP A 65 -11.61 -3.13 -3.74
N LEU A 66 -11.62 -4.44 -3.50
CA LEU A 66 -11.40 -5.00 -2.15
C LEU A 66 -10.01 -4.65 -1.61
N GLN A 67 -8.99 -4.61 -2.47
CA GLN A 67 -7.64 -4.22 -2.07
C GLN A 67 -7.58 -2.75 -1.63
N ALA A 68 -8.28 -1.84 -2.33
CA ALA A 68 -8.37 -0.44 -1.95
C ALA A 68 -9.02 -0.27 -0.56
N ASP A 69 -10.12 -0.98 -0.31
CA ASP A 69 -10.80 -0.99 0.99
C ASP A 69 -9.90 -1.52 2.12
N ASP A 70 -9.18 -2.62 1.86
CA ASP A 70 -8.25 -3.21 2.85
C ASP A 70 -7.12 -2.23 3.21
N ILE A 71 -6.59 -1.48 2.23
CA ILE A 71 -5.53 -0.49 2.45
C ILE A 71 -6.04 0.66 3.33
N ASP A 72 -7.25 1.16 3.07
CA ASP A 72 -7.87 2.21 3.88
C ASP A 72 -8.07 1.77 5.33
N VAL A 73 -8.57 0.55 5.52
CA VAL A 73 -8.77 -0.03 6.85
C VAL A 73 -7.42 -0.21 7.56
N ILE A 74 -6.40 -0.74 6.89
CA ILE A 74 -5.07 -0.93 7.47
C ILE A 74 -4.47 0.41 7.86
N ARG A 75 -4.55 1.42 6.99
CA ARG A 75 -4.08 2.78 7.27
C ARG A 75 -4.78 3.35 8.50
N GLU A 76 -6.10 3.30 8.56
CA GLU A 76 -6.86 3.81 9.71
C GLU A 76 -6.46 3.10 11.01
N ARG A 77 -6.34 1.77 10.97
CA ARG A 77 -5.97 0.94 12.13
C ARG A 77 -4.53 1.19 12.58
N ALA A 78 -3.60 1.32 11.65
CA ALA A 78 -2.20 1.65 11.90
C ALA A 78 -2.06 2.99 12.65
N MET A 79 -2.81 4.00 12.20
CA MET A 79 -2.85 5.32 12.85
C MET A 79 -3.44 5.25 14.27
N LYS A 80 -4.58 4.54 14.43
CA LYS A 80 -5.22 4.37 15.75
C LYS A 80 -4.39 3.56 16.74
N ALA A 81 -3.62 2.58 16.25
CA ALA A 81 -2.73 1.77 17.08
C ALA A 81 -1.52 2.55 17.61
N GLY A 82 -1.32 3.79 17.14
CA GLY A 82 -0.21 4.62 17.59
C GLY A 82 1.15 4.02 17.21
N LEU A 83 1.25 3.39 16.03
CA LEU A 83 2.52 2.90 15.48
C LEU A 83 3.52 4.06 15.47
N ASN A 84 4.38 4.06 16.48
CA ASN A 84 5.30 5.14 16.73
C ASN A 84 6.59 4.82 15.99
N ALA A 85 6.91 5.61 14.98
CA ALA A 85 8.14 5.57 14.20
C ALA A 85 9.42 5.69 15.05
N ARG A 86 9.28 6.01 16.34
CA ARG A 86 10.37 6.04 17.31
C ARG A 86 10.44 4.69 17.98
N GLY A 87 11.41 3.90 17.53
CA GLY A 87 11.69 2.56 18.02
C GLY A 87 11.50 2.41 19.53
N VAL A 88 10.83 1.32 19.87
CA VAL A 88 10.56 0.91 21.23
C VAL A 88 11.87 0.89 22.01
N ARG A 89 12.07 1.86 22.90
CA ARG A 89 13.07 1.74 23.96
C ARG A 89 12.46 0.85 25.04
N HIS A 90 12.73 -0.44 24.97
CA HIS A 90 12.66 -1.27 26.17
C HIS A 90 13.87 -0.90 27.05
N GLY A 91 13.57 -0.49 28.28
CA GLY A 91 14.56 -0.17 29.30
C GLY A 91 15.26 -1.41 29.83
#